data_AF-A0A1C7N1D3-F1
#
_entry.id   AF-A0A1C7N1D3-F1
#
_cell.length_a   1.000
_cell.length_b   1.000
_cell.length_c   1.000
_cell.angle_alpha   90.00
_cell.angle_beta   90.00
_cell.angle_gamma   90.00
#
_symmetry.space_group_name_H-M   'P 1'
#
loop_
_entity.id
_entity.type
_entity.pdbx_description
1 polymer ?
#
loop_
_entity_poly.entity_id
_entity_poly.type
_entity_poly.pdbx_seq_one_letter_code
_entity_poly.pdbx_strand_id
1 'polypeptide(L)'
;TAQIHIPPTSWRETRLKELQGQRNLLYRDYANTELLEVLIAPLESEIVSLQTKIANIVILKAGKRWLEDNEKSAGYLKRRANTRQRKRCAQRFTHPSTGVDCSDPQDMIDAATDFCESLFQTE
;
A
#
# COMPACT_ATOMS: atom_id res chain seq x y z
N THR A 1 11.86 -16.46 -32.71
CA THR A 1 11.12 -16.08 -31.48
C THR A 1 10.98 -14.58 -31.50
N ALA A 2 9.79 -14.03 -31.76
CA ALA A 2 9.63 -12.58 -31.89
C ALA A 2 9.78 -11.91 -30.51
N GLN A 3 10.86 -11.17 -30.30
CA GLN A 3 10.99 -10.27 -29.14
C GLN A 3 9.93 -9.17 -29.29
N ILE A 4 8.88 -9.24 -28.49
CA ILE A 4 7.94 -8.14 -28.30
C ILE A 4 8.70 -7.06 -27.51
N HIS A 5 9.22 -6.05 -28.21
CA HIS A 5 9.76 -4.85 -27.59
C HIS A 5 8.60 -4.08 -26.96
N ILE A 6 8.32 -4.32 -25.69
CA ILE A 6 7.36 -3.53 -24.91
C ILE A 6 8.05 -2.18 -24.65
N PRO A 7 7.60 -1.06 -25.26
CA PRO A 7 8.17 0.25 -24.98
C PRO A 7 8.04 0.54 -23.49
N PRO A 8 8.98 1.30 -22.91
CA PRO A 8 9.03 1.52 -21.47
C PRO A 8 7.71 2.12 -21.00
N THR A 9 7.32 1.73 -19.80
CA THR A 9 6.10 2.05 -19.03
C THR A 9 5.72 3.55 -18.95
N SER A 10 6.43 4.47 -19.61
CA SER A 10 6.37 5.91 -19.41
C SER A 10 5.10 6.60 -19.89
N TRP A 11 4.57 6.31 -21.08
CA TRP A 11 3.53 7.19 -21.65
C TRP A 11 2.20 7.16 -20.88
N ARG A 12 1.81 5.99 -20.35
CA ARG A 12 0.58 5.86 -19.56
C ARG A 12 0.70 6.55 -18.20
N GLU A 13 1.88 6.46 -17.59
CA GLU A 13 2.19 7.14 -16.32
C GLU A 13 2.29 8.65 -16.51
N THR A 14 2.93 9.11 -17.59
CA THR A 14 2.98 10.53 -17.98
C THR A 14 1.59 11.07 -18.25
N ARG A 15 0.79 10.37 -19.08
CA ARG A 15 -0.59 10.76 -19.37
C ARG A 15 -1.46 10.79 -18.12
N LEU A 16 -1.31 9.81 -17.23
CA LEU A 16 -2.03 9.79 -15.95
C LEU A 16 -1.68 11.03 -15.11
N LYS A 17 -0.41 11.40 -15.02
CA LYS A 17 0.03 12.63 -14.31
C LYS A 17 -0.54 13.89 -14.94
N GLU A 18 -0.55 13.98 -16.27
CA GLU A 18 -1.16 15.11 -16.98
C GLU A 18 -2.64 15.25 -16.66
N LEU A 19 -3.41 14.17 -16.75
CA LEU A 19 -4.84 14.17 -16.44
C LEU A 19 -5.12 14.52 -14.98
N GLN A 20 -4.33 13.99 -14.05
CA GLN A 20 -4.43 14.35 -12.63
C GLN A 20 -4.11 15.83 -12.38
N GLY A 21 -3.16 16.39 -13.14
CA GLY A 21 -2.87 17.83 -13.14
C GLY A 21 -4.06 18.64 -13.65
N GLN A 22 -4.66 18.25 -14.78
CA GLN A 22 -5.85 18.90 -15.34
C GLN A 22 -7.04 18.83 -14.37
N ARG A 23 -7.26 17.68 -13.72
CA ARG A 23 -8.27 17.50 -12.67
C ARG A 23 -8.06 18.50 -11.53
N ASN A 24 -6.82 18.65 -11.06
CA ASN A 24 -6.51 19.60 -9.99
C ASN A 24 -6.74 21.05 -10.41
N LEU A 25 -6.46 21.41 -11.66
CA LEU A 25 -6.78 22.73 -12.20
C LEU A 25 -8.29 22.97 -12.20
N LEU A 26 -9.09 22.00 -12.67
CA LEU A 26 -10.55 22.13 -12.66
C LEU A 26 -11.11 22.29 -11.24
N TYR A 27 -10.63 21.50 -10.29
CA TYR A 27 -11.03 21.65 -8.89
C TYR A 27 -10.64 23.00 -8.30
N ARG A 28 -9.53 23.61 -8.73
CA ARG A 28 -9.11 24.92 -8.25
C ARG A 28 -9.93 26.05 -8.88
N ASP A 29 -10.15 25.99 -10.19
CA ASP A 29 -10.69 27.10 -10.98
C ASP A 29 -12.23 27.10 -11.00
N TYR A 30 -12.87 25.93 -10.80
CA TYR A 30 -14.34 25.76 -10.84
C TYR A 30 -14.91 25.21 -9.52
N ALA A 31 -14.19 25.36 -8.41
CA ALA A 31 -14.67 24.93 -7.10
C ALA A 31 -16.08 25.51 -6.81
N ASN A 32 -17.04 24.64 -6.48
CA ASN A 32 -18.43 24.98 -6.13
C ASN A 32 -19.34 25.41 -7.29
N THR A 33 -18.94 25.14 -8.54
CA THR A 33 -19.79 25.38 -9.71
C THR A 33 -20.40 24.08 -10.23
N GLU A 34 -21.67 24.09 -10.65
CA GLU A 34 -22.31 22.93 -11.31
C GLU A 34 -21.56 22.47 -12.57
N LEU A 35 -20.84 23.39 -13.22
CA LEU A 35 -19.97 23.11 -14.36
C LEU A 35 -18.83 22.14 -14.03
N LEU A 36 -18.37 22.08 -12.77
CA LEU A 36 -17.29 21.19 -12.36
C LEU A 36 -17.65 19.72 -12.59
N GLU A 37 -18.86 19.32 -12.23
CA GLU A 37 -19.31 17.92 -12.38
C GLU A 37 -19.31 17.48 -13.86
N VAL A 38 -19.77 18.37 -14.74
CA VAL A 38 -19.81 18.11 -16.19
C VAL A 38 -18.39 18.02 -16.77
N LEU A 39 -17.50 18.92 -16.35
CA LEU A 39 -16.13 18.99 -16.88
C LEU A 39 -15.24 17.87 -16.34
N ILE A 40 -15.45 17.44 -15.10
CA ILE A 40 -14.58 16.46 -14.44
C ILE A 40 -14.90 15.02 -14.82
N ALA A 41 -16.17 14.70 -15.10
CA ALA A 41 -16.63 13.35 -15.44
C ALA A 41 -15.82 12.68 -16.57
N PRO A 42 -15.57 13.32 -17.74
CA PRO A 42 -14.77 12.71 -18.79
C PRO A 42 -13.30 12.49 -18.39
N LEU A 43 -12.71 13.41 -17.62
CA LEU A 43 -11.33 13.27 -17.13
C LEU A 43 -11.20 12.08 -16.16
N GLU A 44 -12.12 11.97 -15.20
CA GLU A 44 -12.12 10.86 -14.24
C GLU A 44 -12.29 9.51 -14.92
N SER A 45 -13.16 9.43 -15.94
CA SER A 45 -13.30 8.21 -16.76
C SER A 45 -11.98 7.79 -17.44
N GLU A 46 -11.23 8.76 -18.00
CA GLU A 46 -9.92 8.48 -18.62
C GLU A 46 -8.87 8.09 -17.58
N ILE A 47 -8.85 8.75 -16.42
CA ILE A 47 -7.96 8.44 -15.29
C ILE A 47 -8.20 7.00 -14.82
N VAL A 48 -9.45 6.63 -14.54
CA VAL A 48 -9.83 5.29 -14.09
C VAL A 48 -9.44 4.24 -15.13
N SER A 49 -9.68 4.51 -16.43
CA SER A 49 -9.29 3.62 -17.51
C SER A 49 -7.78 3.36 -17.54
N LEU A 50 -6.97 4.42 -17.41
CA LEU A 50 -5.51 4.31 -17.42
C LEU A 50 -4.98 3.61 -16.17
N GLN A 51 -5.49 3.95 -15.00
CA GLN A 51 -5.11 3.30 -13.74
C GLN A 51 -5.43 1.80 -13.77
N THR A 52 -6.60 1.43 -14.28
CA THR A 52 -6.99 0.02 -14.46
C THR A 52 -6.03 -0.72 -15.38
N LYS A 53 -5.67 -0.12 -16.53
CA LYS A 53 -4.69 -0.70 -17.46
C LYS A 53 -3.31 -0.86 -16.81
N ILE A 54 -2.84 0.14 -16.08
CA ILE A 54 -1.55 0.09 -15.37
C ILE A 54 -1.58 -1.02 -14.31
N ALA A 55 -2.63 -1.08 -13.49
CA ALA A 55 -2.80 -2.11 -12.46
C ALA A 55 -2.80 -3.52 -13.07
N ASN A 56 -3.54 -3.75 -14.15
CA ASN A 56 -3.55 -5.02 -14.86
C ASN A 56 -2.17 -5.42 -15.38
N ILE A 57 -1.41 -4.47 -15.96
CA ILE A 57 -0.03 -4.73 -16.41
C ILE A 57 0.86 -5.12 -15.21
N VAL A 58 0.74 -4.43 -14.08
CA VAL A 58 1.52 -4.73 -12.88
C VAL A 58 1.16 -6.11 -12.32
N ILE A 59 -0.13 -6.46 -12.26
CA ILE A 59 -0.61 -7.78 -11.85
C ILE A 59 -0.03 -8.87 -12.76
N LEU A 60 -0.09 -8.69 -14.08
CA LEU A 60 0.46 -9.64 -15.05
C LEU A 60 1.98 -9.79 -14.90
N LYS A 61 2.72 -8.68 -14.72
CA LYS A 61 4.16 -8.71 -14.48
C LYS A 61 4.50 -9.42 -13.17
N ALA A 62 3.73 -9.17 -12.11
CA ALA A 62 3.91 -9.83 -10.82
C ALA A 62 3.62 -11.33 -10.93
N GLY A 63 2.55 -11.72 -11.62
CA GLY A 63 2.20 -13.12 -11.88
C GLY A 63 3.27 -13.84 -12.71
N LYS A 64 3.74 -13.21 -13.80
CA LYS A 64 4.85 -13.72 -14.61
C LYS A 64 6.10 -13.92 -13.76
N ARG A 65 6.52 -12.88 -13.02
CA ARG A 65 7.68 -12.94 -12.13
C ARG A 65 7.50 -14.02 -11.06
N TRP A 66 6.30 -14.19 -10.53
CA TRP A 66 6.03 -15.23 -9.57
C TRP A 66 6.23 -16.62 -10.19
N LEU A 67 5.62 -16.87 -11.35
CA LEU A 67 5.79 -18.14 -12.07
C LEU A 67 7.25 -18.41 -12.45
N GLU A 68 8.00 -17.39 -12.82
CA GLU A 68 9.40 -17.51 -13.25
C GLU A 68 10.39 -17.65 -12.09
N ASP A 69 10.23 -16.87 -11.01
CA ASP A 69 11.28 -16.67 -10.00
C ASP A 69 10.95 -17.17 -8.60
N ASN A 70 9.68 -17.47 -8.30
CA ASN A 70 9.24 -17.43 -6.91
C ASN A 70 9.71 -18.60 -6.03
N GLU A 71 10.00 -19.76 -6.60
CA GLU A 71 10.51 -20.91 -5.82
C GLU A 71 12.04 -21.00 -5.79
N LYS A 72 12.77 -20.14 -6.53
CA LYS A 72 14.24 -20.23 -6.66
C LYS A 72 14.98 -18.96 -6.28
N SER A 73 14.29 -17.84 -6.07
CA SER A 73 14.94 -16.58 -5.67
C SER A 73 15.35 -16.60 -4.20
N ALA A 74 16.58 -17.05 -3.92
CA ALA A 74 17.15 -17.09 -2.58
C ALA A 74 17.08 -15.72 -1.85
N GLY A 75 17.29 -14.62 -2.58
CA GLY A 75 17.18 -13.27 -2.04
C GLY A 75 15.75 -12.88 -1.65
N TYR A 76 14.75 -13.30 -2.43
CA TYR A 76 13.34 -13.09 -2.08
C TYR A 76 12.94 -13.90 -0.85
N LEU A 77 13.32 -15.18 -0.79
CA LEU A 77 13.05 -16.05 0.37
C LEU A 77 13.69 -15.50 1.64
N LYS A 78 14.97 -15.08 1.59
CA LYS A 78 15.66 -14.45 2.72
C LYS A 78 14.97 -13.17 3.19
N ARG A 79 14.62 -12.25 2.28
CA ARG A 79 13.89 -11.02 2.63
C ARG A 79 12.55 -11.33 3.26
N ARG A 80 11.79 -12.29 2.72
CA ARG A 80 10.46 -12.66 3.22
C ARG A 80 10.55 -13.33 4.60
N ALA A 81 11.53 -14.19 4.82
CA ALA A 81 11.82 -14.77 6.14
C ALA A 81 12.17 -13.69 7.17
N ASN A 82 13.05 -12.74 6.81
CA ASN A 82 13.41 -11.62 7.69
C ASN A 82 12.22 -10.73 8.01
N THR A 83 11.40 -10.37 7.01
CA THR A 83 10.19 -9.56 7.23
C THR A 83 9.19 -10.29 8.13
N ARG A 84 8.98 -11.60 7.92
CA ARG A 84 8.13 -12.40 8.80
C ARG A 84 8.68 -12.43 10.22
N GLN A 85 9.98 -12.66 10.38
CA GLN A 85 10.62 -12.66 11.70
C GLN A 85 10.46 -11.33 12.42
N ARG A 86 10.69 -10.20 11.74
CA ARG A 86 10.52 -8.85 12.31
C ARG A 86 9.08 -8.53 12.72
N LYS A 87 8.10 -9.08 12.01
CA LYS A 87 6.67 -8.87 12.31
C LYS A 87 6.09 -9.89 13.29
N ARG A 88 6.83 -10.94 13.64
CA ARG A 88 6.31 -12.05 14.46
C ARG A 88 6.17 -11.66 15.94
N CYS A 89 7.00 -10.76 16.41
CA CYS A 89 6.98 -10.26 17.79
C CYS A 89 6.96 -8.74 17.76
N ALA A 90 6.10 -8.11 18.56
CA ALA A 90 6.28 -6.70 18.88
C ALA A 90 7.65 -6.54 19.56
N GLN A 91 8.41 -5.51 19.18
CA GLN A 91 9.82 -5.40 19.62
C GLN A 91 9.97 -4.75 20.99
N ARG A 92 9.00 -3.92 21.39
CA ARG A 92 9.02 -3.22 22.67
C ARG A 92 7.66 -2.60 22.95
N PHE A 93 7.23 -2.68 24.19
CA PHE A 93 6.20 -1.78 24.71
C PHE A 93 6.43 -1.54 26.19
N THR A 94 5.93 -0.41 26.67
CA THR A 94 6.10 0.02 28.06
C THR A 94 4.91 -0.48 28.87
N HIS A 95 5.19 -1.13 29.99
CA HIS A 95 4.16 -1.65 30.88
C HIS A 95 3.32 -0.51 31.45
N PRO A 96 1.98 -0.57 31.40
CA PRO A 96 1.13 0.56 31.76
C PRO A 96 1.20 0.93 33.25
N SER A 97 1.34 -0.06 34.13
CA SER A 97 1.37 0.13 35.59
C SER A 97 2.79 0.34 36.17
N THR A 98 3.81 -0.32 35.62
CA THR A 98 5.19 -0.26 36.16
C THR A 98 6.12 0.68 35.39
N GLY A 99 5.74 1.09 34.16
CA GLY A 99 6.56 1.96 33.32
C GLY A 99 7.84 1.32 32.78
N VAL A 100 8.02 0.01 32.97
CA VAL A 100 9.21 -0.74 32.52
C VAL A 100 9.04 -1.17 31.06
N ASP A 101 10.14 -1.18 30.30
CA ASP A 101 10.14 -1.67 28.92
C ASP A 101 10.03 -3.22 28.91
N CYS A 102 8.90 -3.74 28.41
CA CYS A 102 8.70 -5.16 28.20
C CYS A 102 9.42 -5.60 26.92
N SER A 103 10.36 -6.55 27.07
CA SER A 103 11.13 -7.13 25.97
C SER A 103 10.96 -8.66 25.88
N ASP A 104 10.58 -9.31 26.97
CA ASP A 104 10.25 -10.74 27.01
C ASP A 104 8.77 -10.97 26.68
N PRO A 105 8.42 -12.04 25.93
CA PRO A 105 7.03 -12.35 25.61
C PRO A 105 6.10 -12.50 26.82
N GLN A 106 6.59 -12.95 27.98
CA GLN A 106 5.74 -13.06 29.19
C GLN A 106 5.42 -11.68 29.75
N ASP A 107 6.43 -10.84 29.96
CA ASP A 107 6.25 -9.43 30.39
C ASP A 107 5.31 -8.66 29.46
N MET A 108 5.33 -9.03 28.18
CA MET A 108 4.48 -8.46 27.15
C MET A 108 3.00 -8.88 27.33
N ILE A 109 2.74 -10.17 27.56
CA ILE A 109 1.39 -10.67 27.81
C ILE A 109 0.82 -10.06 29.10
N ASP A 110 1.64 -9.95 30.14
CA ASP A 110 1.24 -9.37 31.43
C ASP A 110 0.83 -7.90 31.26
N ALA A 111 1.66 -7.08 30.62
CA ALA A 111 1.32 -5.67 30.36
C ALA A 111 0.06 -5.49 29.50
N ALA A 112 -0.15 -6.37 28.51
CA ALA A 112 -1.36 -6.35 27.70
C ALA A 112 -2.61 -6.73 28.52
N THR A 113 -2.45 -7.65 29.48
CA THR A 113 -3.52 -8.11 30.37
C THR A 113 -3.88 -7.00 31.36
N ASP A 114 -2.89 -6.41 32.03
CA ASP A 114 -3.05 -5.22 32.90
C ASP A 114 -3.79 -4.09 32.19
N PHE A 115 -3.41 -3.79 30.94
CA PHE A 115 -4.08 -2.76 30.15
C PHE A 115 -5.55 -3.11 29.89
N CYS A 116 -5.81 -4.32 29.41
CA CYS A 116 -7.18 -4.77 29.12
C CYS A 116 -8.04 -4.79 30.39
N GLU A 117 -7.51 -5.29 31.50
CA GLU A 117 -8.20 -5.29 32.78
C GLU A 117 -8.54 -3.86 33.23
N SER A 118 -7.60 -2.92 33.15
CA SER A 118 -7.92 -1.52 33.47
C SER A 118 -9.02 -0.93 32.57
N LEU A 119 -9.03 -1.31 31.29
CA LEU A 119 -9.97 -0.77 30.30
C LEU A 119 -11.39 -1.33 30.51
N PHE A 120 -11.51 -2.59 30.93
CA PHE A 120 -12.80 -3.29 31.07
C PHE A 120 -13.29 -3.43 32.52
N GLN A 121 -12.49 -3.09 33.53
CA GLN A 121 -12.93 -3.00 34.92
C GLN A 121 -13.47 -1.60 35.29
N THR A 122 -13.44 -0.64 34.36
CA THR A 122 -14.03 0.71 34.56
C THR A 122 -15.51 0.75 34.16
N GLU A 123 -16.28 -0.23 34.66
CA GLU A 123 -17.76 -0.28 34.67
C GLU A 123 -18.23 -0.53 36.12
#